data_AF-A0A356J561-F1
#
_entry.id   AF-A0A356J561-F1
#
_cell.length_a   1.000
_cell.length_b   1.000
_cell.length_c   1.000
_cell.angle_alpha   90.00
_cell.angle_beta   90.00
_cell.angle_gamma   90.00
#
_symmetry.space_group_name_H-M   'P 1'
#
loop_
_entity.id
_entity.type
_entity.pdbx_description
1 polymer ?
#
loop_
_entity_poly.entity_id
_entity_poly.type
_entity_poly.pdbx_seq_one_letter_code
_entity_poly.pdbx_strand_id
1 'polypeptide(L)'
;MKVKDLIPPAERRRRGHIAFLLFLLGLFAETKVYLYGAIALSELVIFALTPILVLKHYYRMRREGFLPFIFMMGGLIVSMLISSAWNHTPLPYVIKQFAMLYGILAYYICFYELLRQNMRGLGWFFFGVALSHIITIYALNPTVTVSEAGSAYIGQGDTYDIVRGPLFWIARVQAFGQIPIIGSYLSTPFVYSIFFPIAFSAFALASTVSGRGAALFAFLSCLILAVGRKSREKMQRLSRHFLVFVVLGLIGVVLFKSIYSYTASTGMLGDAARGKYEAQTSQGSGLIRLLMGGRSEFFMAIPAAIHRPIMGYGPQAEDKDGYALRFLLKYGDDQAVKNYNKRRLDMLRFGYRMSIPTHSHVMWAWITCGLFGLIFFLWLVYLVYQHMRHYIAAIPQWYGYFALTIPPFLWDFFFSPITQRWSLGLFAACLFFARAVGRGTMRLPPDMELEAEKHDTK
;
A
#
# COMPACT_ATOMS: atom_id res chain seq x y z
N MET A 1 35.75 13.94 13.98
CA MET A 1 35.63 13.56 12.55
C MET A 1 34.17 13.59 12.14
N LYS A 2 33.78 14.29 11.06
CA LYS A 2 32.38 14.28 10.61
C LYS A 2 32.13 12.95 9.90
N VAL A 3 30.95 12.35 10.05
CA VAL A 3 30.60 11.04 9.43
C VAL A 3 30.82 11.04 7.91
N LYS A 4 30.67 12.21 7.27
CA LYS A 4 30.91 12.40 5.83
C LYS A 4 32.36 12.13 5.42
N ASP A 5 33.31 12.31 6.33
CA ASP A 5 34.75 12.18 6.07
C ASP A 5 35.18 10.71 6.04
N LEU A 6 34.34 9.79 6.52
CA LEU A 6 34.60 8.34 6.52
C LEU A 6 34.32 7.66 5.18
N ILE A 7 33.57 8.32 4.28
CA ILE A 7 33.17 7.76 2.99
C ILE A 7 34.13 8.26 1.91
N PRO A 8 34.85 7.36 1.21
CA PRO A 8 35.72 7.75 0.10
C PRO A 8 34.97 8.59 -0.96
N PRO A 9 35.61 9.60 -1.58
CA PRO A 9 34.96 10.46 -2.57
C PRO A 9 34.30 9.70 -3.73
N ALA A 10 34.94 8.62 -4.20
CA ALA A 10 34.41 7.76 -5.26
C ALA A 10 33.10 7.06 -4.85
N GLU A 11 33.04 6.54 -3.61
CA GLU A 11 31.83 5.92 -3.08
C GLU A 11 30.71 6.95 -2.88
N ARG A 12 31.06 8.16 -2.42
CA ARG A 12 30.10 9.27 -2.29
C ARG A 12 29.47 9.62 -3.64
N ARG A 13 30.28 9.73 -4.70
CA ARG A 13 29.80 9.98 -6.08
C ARG A 13 28.86 8.87 -6.55
N ARG A 14 29.25 7.61 -6.35
CA ARG A 14 28.40 6.45 -6.67
C ARG A 14 27.06 6.48 -5.94
N ARG A 15 27.06 6.71 -4.61
CA ARG A 15 25.82 6.83 -3.81
C ARG A 15 24.93 7.97 -4.32
N GLY A 16 25.52 9.08 -4.77
CA GLY A 16 24.82 10.19 -5.41
C GLY A 16 24.12 9.78 -6.71
N HIS A 17 24.79 9.05 -7.59
CA HIS A 17 24.16 8.50 -8.80
C HIS A 17 23.02 7.55 -8.48
N ILE A 18 23.19 6.66 -7.50
CA ILE A 18 22.11 5.73 -7.10
C ILE A 18 20.93 6.50 -6.48
N ALA A 19 21.17 7.53 -5.68
CA ALA A 19 20.11 8.40 -5.15
C ALA A 19 19.33 9.08 -6.28
N PHE A 20 20.04 9.56 -7.32
CA PHE A 20 19.40 10.14 -8.51
C PHE A 20 18.58 9.11 -9.28
N LEU A 21 19.07 7.87 -9.45
CA LEU A 21 18.29 6.79 -10.07
C LEU A 21 17.04 6.44 -9.26
N LEU A 22 17.13 6.39 -7.93
CA LEU A 22 15.98 6.20 -7.05
C LEU A 22 14.98 7.35 -7.17
N PHE A 23 15.47 8.58 -7.27
CA PHE A 23 14.64 9.75 -7.53
C PHE A 23 13.90 9.63 -8.87
N LEU A 24 14.59 9.30 -9.96
CA LEU A 24 13.95 9.11 -11.27
C LEU A 24 12.95 7.95 -11.26
N LEU A 25 13.29 6.85 -10.58
CA LEU A 25 12.39 5.71 -10.42
C LEU A 25 11.07 6.15 -9.73
N GLY A 26 11.16 6.98 -8.70
CA GLY A 26 9.99 7.57 -8.03
C GLY A 26 9.26 8.61 -8.88
N LEU A 27 10.01 9.49 -9.55
CA LEU A 27 9.48 10.56 -10.41
C LEU A 27 8.60 10.02 -11.53
N PHE A 28 8.89 8.82 -12.01
CA PHE A 28 8.16 8.15 -13.08
C PHE A 28 7.30 6.96 -12.58
N ALA A 29 7.07 6.84 -11.26
CA ALA A 29 6.28 5.75 -10.68
C ALA A 29 4.76 5.96 -10.82
N GLU A 30 4.31 7.22 -10.79
CA GLU A 30 2.88 7.58 -10.95
C GLU A 30 2.57 8.16 -12.33
N THR A 31 3.62 8.46 -13.08
CA THR A 31 3.54 8.96 -14.44
C THR A 31 3.22 7.83 -15.40
N LYS A 32 1.95 7.70 -15.78
CA LYS A 32 1.43 6.54 -16.52
C LYS A 32 1.10 6.86 -17.97
N VAL A 33 1.32 5.88 -18.83
CA VAL A 33 0.85 5.84 -20.22
C VAL A 33 -0.17 4.71 -20.36
N TYR A 34 -1.13 4.88 -21.27
CA TYR A 34 -2.15 3.86 -21.50
C TYR A 34 -1.73 2.93 -22.64
N LEU A 35 -1.24 1.74 -22.27
CA LEU A 35 -0.83 0.66 -23.18
C LEU A 35 -1.52 -0.64 -22.72
N TYR A 36 -2.72 -0.93 -23.23
CA TYR A 36 -3.56 -2.06 -22.78
C TYR A 36 -3.84 -2.07 -21.27
N GLY A 37 -3.86 -0.87 -20.68
CA GLY A 37 -3.89 -0.62 -19.24
C GLY A 37 -2.93 0.51 -18.89
N ALA A 38 -2.99 0.99 -17.66
CA ALA A 38 -2.07 2.00 -17.19
C ALA A 38 -0.71 1.35 -16.84
N ILE A 39 0.36 1.80 -17.49
CA ILE A 39 1.74 1.37 -17.23
C ILE A 39 2.54 2.63 -16.88
N ALA A 40 3.25 2.63 -15.75
CA ALA A 40 4.10 3.74 -15.38
C ALA A 40 5.33 3.82 -16.28
N LEU A 41 5.84 5.01 -16.55
CA LEU A 41 7.04 5.18 -17.37
C LEU A 41 8.25 4.47 -16.76
N SER A 42 8.35 4.44 -15.44
CA SER A 42 9.38 3.65 -14.74
C SER A 42 9.22 2.14 -14.95
N GLU A 43 7.99 1.64 -15.12
CA GLU A 43 7.72 0.22 -15.35
C GLU A 43 8.33 -0.25 -16.68
N LEU A 44 8.27 0.57 -17.73
CA LEU A 44 8.86 0.23 -19.03
C LEU A 44 10.36 -0.11 -18.91
N VAL A 45 11.09 0.68 -18.12
CA VAL A 45 12.52 0.49 -17.91
C VAL A 45 12.79 -0.73 -17.03
N ILE A 46 12.10 -0.85 -15.89
CA ILE A 46 12.36 -1.96 -14.95
C ILE A 46 11.88 -3.30 -15.51
N PHE A 47 10.84 -3.34 -16.35
CA PHE A 47 10.36 -4.58 -16.97
C PHE A 47 11.45 -5.20 -17.84
N ALA A 48 12.19 -4.38 -18.59
CA ALA A 48 13.31 -4.80 -19.42
C ALA A 48 14.54 -5.19 -18.57
N LEU A 49 14.83 -4.45 -17.50
CA LEU A 49 15.99 -4.72 -16.65
C LEU A 49 15.83 -5.93 -15.74
N THR A 50 14.60 -6.26 -15.35
CA THR A 50 14.31 -7.27 -14.33
C THR A 50 14.94 -8.65 -14.62
N PRO A 51 14.79 -9.25 -15.82
CA PRO A 51 15.40 -10.55 -16.11
C PRO A 51 16.92 -10.51 -16.00
N ILE A 52 17.54 -9.42 -16.48
CA ILE A 52 19.00 -9.21 -16.44
C ILE A 52 19.47 -9.10 -14.99
N LEU A 53 18.77 -8.32 -14.16
CA LEU A 53 19.10 -8.14 -12.75
C LEU A 53 18.94 -9.44 -11.95
N VAL A 54 17.91 -10.25 -12.24
CA VAL A 54 17.73 -11.56 -11.60
C VAL A 54 18.91 -12.46 -11.90
N LEU A 55 19.26 -12.62 -13.17
CA LEU A 55 20.36 -13.50 -13.59
C LEU A 55 21.70 -13.02 -13.02
N LYS A 56 21.98 -11.71 -13.11
CA LYS A 56 23.22 -11.10 -12.62
C LYS A 56 23.38 -11.19 -11.10
N HIS A 57 22.28 -11.10 -10.34
CA HIS A 57 22.33 -11.02 -8.88
C HIS A 57 21.76 -12.24 -8.16
N TYR A 58 21.45 -13.33 -8.88
CA TYR A 58 20.83 -14.54 -8.33
C TYR A 58 21.52 -15.09 -7.08
N TYR A 59 22.83 -15.37 -7.16
CA TYR A 59 23.61 -15.91 -6.04
C TYR A 59 23.62 -14.97 -4.83
N ARG A 60 23.64 -13.66 -5.09
CA ARG A 60 23.66 -12.64 -4.05
C ARG A 60 22.30 -12.56 -3.34
N MET A 61 21.21 -12.52 -4.11
CA MET A 61 19.84 -12.57 -3.59
C MET A 61 19.58 -13.85 -2.80
N ARG A 62 20.12 -15.00 -3.25
CA ARG A 62 20.05 -16.27 -2.53
C ARG A 62 20.71 -16.18 -1.16
N ARG A 63 21.95 -15.70 -1.11
CA ARG A 63 22.72 -15.57 0.14
C ARG A 63 22.08 -14.58 1.12
N GLU A 64 21.54 -13.48 0.61
CA GLU A 64 20.91 -12.43 1.41
C GLU A 64 19.42 -12.74 1.73
N GLY A 65 18.88 -13.85 1.20
CA GLY A 65 17.56 -14.37 1.54
C GLY A 65 16.38 -13.73 0.80
N PHE A 66 16.59 -13.08 -0.35
CA PHE A 66 15.56 -12.39 -1.14
C PHE A 66 14.77 -13.32 -2.10
N LEU A 67 15.31 -14.50 -2.43
CA LEU A 67 14.65 -15.43 -3.36
C LEU A 67 13.23 -15.90 -2.97
N PRO A 68 12.88 -16.10 -1.67
CA PRO A 68 11.54 -16.54 -1.31
C PRO A 68 10.42 -15.68 -1.88
N PHE A 69 10.59 -14.35 -1.92
CA PHE A 69 9.58 -13.46 -2.51
C PHE A 69 9.46 -13.65 -4.03
N ILE A 70 10.59 -13.83 -4.73
CA ILE A 70 10.60 -14.09 -6.18
C ILE A 70 9.86 -15.40 -6.49
N PHE A 71 10.11 -16.46 -5.72
CA PHE A 71 9.41 -17.73 -5.90
C PHE A 71 7.92 -17.63 -5.57
N MET A 72 7.56 -16.96 -4.47
CA MET A 72 6.16 -16.75 -4.09
C MET A 72 5.40 -15.90 -5.13
N MET A 73 6.03 -14.86 -5.69
CA MET A 73 5.45 -14.07 -6.79
C MET A 73 5.36 -14.87 -8.10
N GLY A 74 6.38 -15.68 -8.42
CA GLY A 74 6.37 -16.56 -9.58
C GLY A 74 5.24 -17.60 -9.49
N GLY A 75 5.06 -18.22 -8.33
CA GLY A 75 3.94 -19.12 -8.07
C GLY A 75 2.59 -18.41 -8.17
N LEU A 76 2.49 -17.15 -7.74
CA LEU A 76 1.27 -16.36 -7.83
C LEU A 76 0.91 -16.07 -9.29
N ILE A 77 1.89 -15.71 -10.11
CA ILE A 77 1.73 -15.52 -11.57
C ILE A 77 1.29 -16.83 -12.22
N VAL A 78 1.94 -17.95 -11.91
CA VAL A 78 1.55 -19.27 -12.44
C VAL A 78 0.12 -19.64 -12.03
N SER A 79 -0.25 -19.43 -10.76
CA SER A 79 -1.61 -19.69 -10.27
C SER A 79 -2.65 -18.83 -11.00
N MET A 80 -2.34 -17.56 -11.24
CA MET A 80 -3.19 -16.66 -12.03
C MET A 80 -3.37 -17.15 -13.47
N LEU A 81 -2.30 -17.62 -14.12
CA LEU A 81 -2.37 -18.16 -15.49
C LEU A 81 -3.18 -19.46 -15.55
N ILE A 82 -3.00 -20.36 -14.58
CA ILE A 82 -3.80 -21.60 -14.47
C ILE A 82 -5.27 -21.25 -14.25
N SER A 83 -5.56 -20.34 -13.31
CA SER A 83 -6.93 -19.87 -13.05
C SER A 83 -7.56 -19.24 -14.30
N SER A 84 -6.78 -18.45 -15.05
CA SER A 84 -7.22 -17.84 -16.31
C SER A 84 -7.56 -18.88 -17.37
N ALA A 85 -6.71 -19.89 -17.54
CA ALA A 85 -6.93 -20.98 -18.48
C ALA A 85 -8.17 -21.79 -18.10
N TRP A 86 -8.34 -22.11 -16.81
CA TRP A 86 -9.48 -22.85 -16.27
C TRP A 86 -10.81 -22.12 -16.46
N ASN A 87 -10.81 -20.79 -16.30
CA ASN A 87 -12.02 -19.97 -16.42
C ASN A 87 -12.24 -19.39 -17.83
N HIS A 88 -11.39 -19.74 -18.80
CA HIS A 88 -11.39 -19.19 -20.16
C HIS A 88 -11.38 -17.64 -20.17
N THR A 89 -10.58 -17.04 -19.30
CA THR A 89 -10.48 -15.59 -19.18
C THR A 89 -9.94 -14.97 -20.49
N PRO A 90 -10.57 -13.92 -21.04
CA PRO A 90 -10.08 -13.28 -22.26
C PRO A 90 -8.66 -12.73 -22.09
N LEU A 91 -7.82 -12.92 -23.11
CA LEU A 91 -6.40 -12.58 -23.11
C LEU A 91 -6.09 -11.15 -22.63
N PRO A 92 -6.86 -10.10 -22.99
CA PRO A 92 -6.57 -8.74 -22.50
C PRO A 92 -6.57 -8.61 -20.97
N TYR A 93 -7.46 -9.33 -20.27
CA TYR A 93 -7.50 -9.31 -18.81
C TYR A 93 -6.34 -10.10 -18.20
N VAL A 94 -5.94 -11.20 -18.85
CA VAL A 94 -4.76 -11.98 -18.46
C VAL A 94 -3.49 -11.15 -18.56
N ILE A 95 -3.28 -10.45 -19.68
CA ILE A 95 -2.12 -9.57 -19.90
C ILE A 95 -2.09 -8.44 -18.86
N LYS A 96 -3.22 -7.77 -18.63
CA LYS A 96 -3.33 -6.69 -17.63
C LYS A 96 -2.95 -7.18 -16.24
N GLN A 97 -3.45 -8.36 -15.86
CA GLN A 97 -3.19 -8.94 -14.54
C GLN A 97 -1.75 -9.44 -14.40
N PHE A 98 -1.20 -10.03 -15.47
CA PHE A 98 0.21 -10.42 -15.56
C PHE A 98 1.12 -9.21 -15.38
N ALA A 99 0.88 -8.12 -16.11
CA ALA A 99 1.67 -6.89 -16.03
C ALA A 99 1.65 -6.29 -14.61
N MET A 100 0.52 -6.36 -13.91
CA MET A 100 0.41 -5.91 -12.52
C MET A 100 1.31 -6.73 -11.57
N LEU A 101 1.22 -8.06 -11.63
CA LEU A 101 2.03 -8.96 -10.78
C LEU A 101 3.51 -8.89 -11.14
N TYR A 102 3.82 -8.86 -12.43
CA TYR A 102 5.18 -8.70 -12.92
C TYR A 102 5.76 -7.34 -12.52
N GLY A 103 4.96 -6.27 -12.51
CA GLY A 103 5.41 -4.97 -12.05
C GLY A 103 5.79 -4.94 -10.58
N ILE A 104 4.99 -5.58 -9.70
CA ILE A 104 5.35 -5.74 -8.28
C ILE A 104 6.71 -6.46 -8.13
N LEU A 105 6.90 -7.55 -8.89
CA LEU A 105 8.15 -8.32 -8.89
C LEU A 105 9.33 -7.50 -9.44
N ALA A 106 9.13 -6.76 -10.53
CA ALA A 106 10.12 -5.92 -11.17
C ALA A 106 10.60 -4.79 -10.24
N TYR A 107 9.67 -4.11 -9.56
CA TYR A 107 10.01 -3.12 -8.54
C TYR A 107 10.80 -3.76 -7.39
N TYR A 108 10.38 -4.91 -6.89
CA TYR A 108 11.11 -5.62 -5.81
C TYR A 108 12.57 -5.88 -6.18
N ILE A 109 12.83 -6.39 -7.40
CA ILE A 109 14.18 -6.69 -7.89
C ILE A 109 14.99 -5.42 -8.14
N CYS A 110 14.37 -4.38 -8.69
CA CYS A 110 15.02 -3.09 -8.90
C CYS A 110 15.41 -2.42 -7.57
N PHE A 111 14.50 -2.41 -6.58
CA PHE A 111 14.78 -1.88 -5.25
C PHE A 111 15.84 -2.69 -4.51
N TYR A 112 15.87 -4.01 -4.68
CA TYR A 112 16.97 -4.82 -4.17
C TYR A 112 18.33 -4.29 -4.68
N GLU A 113 18.49 -4.07 -5.98
CA GLU A 113 19.78 -3.62 -6.50
C GLU A 113 20.11 -2.17 -6.09
N LEU A 114 19.15 -1.25 -6.16
CA LEU A 114 19.39 0.16 -5.87
C LEU A 114 19.58 0.43 -4.36
N LEU A 115 18.69 -0.06 -3.51
CA LEU A 115 18.76 0.19 -2.06
C LEU A 115 19.94 -0.53 -1.41
N ARG A 116 20.38 -1.66 -1.96
CA ARG A 116 21.60 -2.33 -1.47
C ARG A 116 22.84 -1.45 -1.65
N GLN A 117 22.89 -0.66 -2.71
CA GLN A 117 24.01 0.27 -2.96
C GLN A 117 23.88 1.57 -2.17
N ASN A 118 22.65 2.01 -1.89
CA ASN A 118 22.40 3.21 -1.09
C ASN A 118 21.10 3.09 -0.28
N MET A 119 21.20 2.53 0.93
CA MET A 119 20.03 2.36 1.82
C MET A 119 19.42 3.69 2.28
N ARG A 120 20.20 4.78 2.29
CA ARG A 120 19.71 6.14 2.58
C ARG A 120 18.92 6.75 1.42
N GLY A 121 18.95 6.11 0.24
CA GLY A 121 18.27 6.58 -0.96
C GLY A 121 16.73 6.52 -0.90
N LEU A 122 16.15 5.88 0.10
CA LEU A 122 14.69 5.71 0.22
C LEU A 122 13.94 7.05 0.19
N GLY A 123 14.44 8.08 0.88
CA GLY A 123 13.83 9.41 0.87
C GLY A 123 13.78 10.06 -0.51
N TRP A 124 14.81 9.82 -1.34
CA TRP A 124 14.87 10.35 -2.71
C TRP A 124 13.82 9.70 -3.62
N PHE A 125 13.57 8.41 -3.45
CA PHE A 125 12.48 7.74 -4.15
C PHE A 125 11.12 8.36 -3.79
N PHE A 126 10.82 8.55 -2.50
CA PHE A 126 9.55 9.17 -2.08
C PHE A 126 9.42 10.64 -2.49
N PHE A 127 10.53 11.39 -2.52
CA PHE A 127 10.54 12.72 -3.10
C PHE A 127 10.19 12.71 -4.60
N GLY A 128 10.75 11.74 -5.34
CA GLY A 128 10.37 11.47 -6.72
C GLY A 128 8.86 11.17 -6.85
N VAL A 129 8.32 10.24 -6.06
CA VAL A 129 6.88 9.89 -6.07
C VAL A 129 6.00 11.10 -5.79
N ALA A 130 6.37 11.94 -4.81
CA ALA A 130 5.62 13.15 -4.47
C ALA A 130 5.57 14.15 -5.65
N LEU A 131 6.69 14.33 -6.36
CA LEU A 131 6.72 15.12 -7.59
C LEU A 131 5.97 14.45 -8.75
N SER A 132 6.05 13.12 -8.87
CA SER A 132 5.31 12.34 -9.87
C SER A 132 3.81 12.57 -9.76
N HIS A 133 3.29 12.64 -8.53
CA HIS A 133 1.89 12.98 -8.26
C HIS A 133 1.51 14.39 -8.74
N ILE A 134 2.43 15.36 -8.74
CA ILE A 134 2.19 16.71 -9.27
C ILE A 134 2.23 16.69 -10.80
N ILE A 135 3.29 16.13 -11.37
CA ILE A 135 3.52 16.09 -12.83
C ILE A 135 2.37 15.39 -13.54
N THR A 136 1.93 14.25 -13.02
CA THR A 136 0.88 13.44 -13.65
C THR A 136 -0.43 14.21 -13.82
N ILE A 137 -0.73 15.19 -12.96
CA ILE A 137 -1.96 15.98 -13.08
C ILE A 137 -1.88 16.97 -14.24
N TYR A 138 -0.75 17.67 -14.35
CA TYR A 138 -0.61 18.81 -15.25
C TYR A 138 -0.05 18.44 -16.61
N ALA A 139 0.80 17.41 -16.68
CA ALA A 139 1.52 17.06 -17.88
C ALA A 139 0.94 15.85 -18.63
N LEU A 140 0.34 14.87 -17.93
CA LEU A 140 0.00 13.58 -18.52
C LEU A 140 -1.45 13.18 -18.24
N ASN A 141 -2.28 13.40 -19.28
CA ASN A 141 -3.70 13.10 -19.41
C ASN A 141 -4.39 12.48 -18.16
N PRO A 142 -5.15 13.28 -17.41
CA PRO A 142 -5.71 12.86 -16.13
C PRO A 142 -6.69 11.67 -16.19
N THR A 143 -7.23 11.40 -17.38
CA THR A 143 -8.15 10.29 -17.68
C THR A 143 -7.59 8.92 -17.26
N VAL A 144 -6.26 8.73 -17.31
CA VAL A 144 -5.61 7.48 -16.87
C VAL A 144 -5.80 7.25 -15.36
N THR A 145 -5.62 8.32 -14.57
CA THR A 145 -5.79 8.29 -13.11
C THR A 145 -7.23 7.94 -12.71
N VAL A 146 -8.21 8.39 -13.50
CA VAL A 146 -9.63 8.14 -13.22
C VAL A 146 -10.03 6.70 -13.53
N SER A 147 -9.49 6.10 -14.60
CA SER A 147 -9.80 4.71 -14.97
C SER A 147 -9.32 3.69 -13.93
N GLU A 148 -8.26 4.00 -13.18
CA GLU A 148 -7.70 3.13 -12.14
C GLU A 148 -8.49 3.19 -10.82
N ALA A 149 -9.26 4.24 -10.59
CA ALA A 149 -10.10 4.39 -9.39
C ALA A 149 -11.32 3.44 -9.37
N GLY A 150 -11.43 2.49 -10.31
CA GLY A 150 -12.49 1.48 -10.36
C GLY A 150 -13.77 1.95 -11.07
N SER A 151 -13.72 3.12 -11.68
CA SER A 151 -14.81 3.69 -12.47
C SER A 151 -14.54 3.45 -13.95
N ALA A 152 -15.29 2.52 -14.55
CA ALA A 152 -15.29 2.34 -15.98
C ALA A 152 -15.61 3.68 -16.66
N TYR A 153 -14.74 4.12 -17.57
CA TYR A 153 -14.89 5.30 -18.45
C TYR A 153 -15.56 6.52 -17.81
N ILE A 154 -14.77 7.26 -17.05
CA ILE A 154 -15.14 8.61 -16.64
C ILE A 154 -14.54 9.61 -17.62
N GLY A 155 -15.38 10.52 -18.15
CA GLY A 155 -14.99 11.56 -19.11
C GLY A 155 -14.11 12.66 -18.51
N GLN A 156 -13.64 13.59 -19.34
CA GLN A 156 -12.74 14.68 -18.94
C GLN A 156 -13.28 15.59 -17.83
N GLY A 157 -14.61 15.74 -17.69
CA GLY A 157 -15.27 16.60 -16.70
C GLY A 157 -14.92 16.28 -15.24
N ASP A 158 -14.88 14.99 -14.87
CA ASP A 158 -14.67 14.56 -13.48
C ASP A 158 -13.22 14.71 -13.02
N THR A 159 -12.28 14.95 -13.93
CA THR A 159 -10.90 15.25 -13.54
C THR A 159 -10.84 16.49 -12.66
N TYR A 160 -11.61 17.50 -13.04
CA TYR A 160 -11.66 18.76 -12.32
C TYR A 160 -12.22 18.55 -10.91
N ASP A 161 -13.20 17.65 -10.77
CA ASP A 161 -13.76 17.25 -9.48
C ASP A 161 -12.78 16.45 -8.63
N ILE A 162 -11.89 15.65 -9.25
CA ILE A 162 -10.84 14.93 -8.53
C ILE A 162 -9.79 15.89 -7.96
N VAL A 163 -9.32 16.88 -8.74
CA VAL A 163 -8.33 17.86 -8.27
C VAL A 163 -8.92 18.79 -7.21
N ARG A 164 -10.22 19.14 -7.35
CA ARG A 164 -10.96 19.85 -6.31
C ARG A 164 -11.28 18.98 -5.09
N GLY A 165 -11.23 17.66 -5.25
CA GLY A 165 -11.55 16.70 -4.22
C GLY A 165 -10.60 16.78 -3.02
N PRO A 166 -11.11 16.75 -1.78
CA PRO A 166 -10.27 16.82 -0.58
C PRO A 166 -9.33 15.62 -0.43
N LEU A 167 -9.71 14.43 -0.92
CA LEU A 167 -8.84 13.24 -0.94
C LEU A 167 -7.56 13.46 -1.74
N PHE A 168 -7.66 14.25 -2.81
CA PHE A 168 -6.50 14.58 -3.63
C PHE A 168 -5.47 15.33 -2.79
N TRP A 169 -5.88 16.38 -2.08
CA TRP A 169 -4.97 17.19 -1.25
C TRP A 169 -4.44 16.43 -0.04
N ILE A 170 -5.27 15.59 0.60
CA ILE A 170 -4.83 14.68 1.66
C ILE A 170 -3.64 13.84 1.20
N ALA A 171 -3.73 13.20 0.03
CA ALA A 171 -2.63 12.38 -0.48
C ALA A 171 -1.34 13.19 -0.72
N ARG A 172 -1.43 14.46 -1.15
CA ARG A 172 -0.25 15.30 -1.44
C ARG A 172 0.41 15.80 -0.16
N VAL A 173 -0.38 16.32 0.77
CA VAL A 173 0.11 16.75 2.08
C VAL A 173 0.79 15.57 2.78
N GLN A 174 0.20 14.38 2.70
CA GLN A 174 0.80 13.15 3.21
C GLN A 174 2.13 12.85 2.51
N ALA A 175 2.13 12.81 1.17
CA ALA A 175 3.30 12.43 0.38
C ALA A 175 4.50 13.33 0.67
N PHE A 176 4.32 14.65 0.74
CA PHE A 176 5.43 15.57 1.03
C PHE A 176 5.82 15.60 2.51
N GLY A 177 4.84 15.66 3.40
CA GLY A 177 5.12 15.81 4.84
C GLY A 177 5.71 14.55 5.50
N GLN A 178 5.53 13.37 4.90
CA GLN A 178 6.16 12.15 5.41
C GLN A 178 7.62 11.98 4.99
N ILE A 179 8.12 12.71 3.98
CA ILE A 179 9.48 12.53 3.44
C ILE A 179 10.57 12.67 4.52
N PRO A 180 10.55 13.67 5.43
CA PRO A 180 11.57 13.76 6.47
C PRO A 180 11.54 12.55 7.43
N ILE A 181 10.36 11.99 7.71
CA ILE A 181 10.18 10.82 8.57
C ILE A 181 10.69 9.55 7.87
N ILE A 182 10.40 9.40 6.57
CA ILE A 182 10.80 8.23 5.78
C ILE A 182 12.29 8.25 5.43
N GLY A 183 12.79 9.38 4.94
CA GLY A 183 14.14 9.50 4.38
C GLY A 183 15.24 9.74 5.41
N SER A 184 14.89 10.40 6.52
CA SER A 184 15.88 10.94 7.46
C SER A 184 15.45 10.79 8.92
N TYR A 185 14.75 9.71 9.28
CA TYR A 185 14.10 9.53 10.60
C TYR A 185 14.98 9.92 11.81
N LEU A 186 16.20 9.39 11.88
CA LEU A 186 17.11 9.66 13.00
C LEU A 186 17.54 11.14 13.09
N SER A 187 17.68 11.79 11.94
CA SER A 187 18.04 13.21 11.84
C SER A 187 16.83 14.15 12.03
N THR A 188 15.61 13.71 11.66
CA THR A 188 14.38 14.50 11.75
C THR A 188 13.94 14.71 13.19
N PRO A 189 13.68 15.95 13.68
CA PRO A 189 13.29 16.19 15.06
C PRO A 189 12.14 15.28 15.52
N PHE A 190 12.24 14.74 16.75
CA PHE A 190 11.21 13.84 17.28
C PHE A 190 9.85 14.54 17.36
N VAL A 191 9.84 15.82 17.73
CA VAL A 191 8.64 16.66 17.75
C VAL A 191 7.96 16.67 16.37
N TYR A 192 8.71 16.84 15.27
CA TYR A 192 8.14 16.77 13.92
C TYR A 192 7.56 15.40 13.61
N SER A 193 8.28 14.33 13.98
CA SER A 193 7.85 12.94 13.73
C SER A 193 6.54 12.57 14.42
N ILE A 194 6.21 13.24 15.53
CA ILE A 194 4.96 13.04 16.27
C ILE A 194 3.88 14.04 15.86
N PHE A 195 4.24 15.32 15.76
CA PHE A 195 3.30 16.39 15.46
C PHE A 195 2.73 16.27 14.05
N PHE A 196 3.56 15.93 13.05
CA PHE A 196 3.08 15.84 11.67
C PHE A 196 1.95 14.79 11.50
N PRO A 197 2.09 13.51 11.94
CA PRO A 197 0.99 12.55 11.84
C PRO A 197 -0.28 12.97 12.60
N ILE A 198 -0.17 13.62 13.76
CA ILE A 198 -1.32 14.14 14.52
C ILE A 198 -2.03 15.25 13.74
N ALA A 199 -1.26 16.26 13.28
CA ALA A 199 -1.79 17.37 12.50
C ALA A 199 -2.42 16.88 11.20
N PHE A 200 -1.78 15.93 10.52
CA PHE A 200 -2.31 15.29 9.33
C PHE A 200 -3.61 14.50 9.61
N SER A 201 -3.70 13.82 10.75
CA SER A 201 -4.93 13.10 11.14
C SER A 201 -6.10 14.08 11.33
N ALA A 202 -5.86 15.20 12.02
CA ALA A 202 -6.86 16.25 12.19
C ALA A 202 -7.26 16.87 10.84
N PHE A 203 -6.27 17.19 9.99
CA PHE A 203 -6.50 17.72 8.65
C PHE A 203 -7.34 16.76 7.77
N ALA A 204 -7.01 15.47 7.76
CA ALA A 204 -7.71 14.47 6.98
C ALA A 204 -9.17 14.27 7.46
N LEU A 205 -9.42 14.32 8.77
CA LEU A 205 -10.76 14.29 9.34
C LEU A 205 -11.58 15.53 8.97
N ALA A 206 -10.98 16.72 9.08
CA ALA A 206 -11.64 17.99 8.80
C ALA A 206 -11.92 18.19 7.31
N SER A 207 -11.06 17.69 6.43
CA SER A 207 -11.16 17.92 4.99
C SER A 207 -12.26 17.09 4.33
N THR A 208 -12.45 15.83 4.75
CA THR A 208 -13.46 14.97 4.11
C THR A 208 -13.85 13.76 4.91
N VAL A 209 -15.10 13.37 4.71
CA VAL A 209 -15.68 12.12 5.16
C VAL A 209 -14.90 10.89 4.69
N SER A 210 -14.20 10.96 3.56
CA SER A 210 -13.40 9.85 3.05
C SER A 210 -11.97 9.82 3.64
N GLY A 211 -11.56 10.85 4.38
CA GLY A 211 -10.24 10.97 5.01
C GLY A 211 -10.09 10.18 6.31
N ARG A 212 -11.17 9.59 6.83
CA ARG A 212 -11.22 8.83 8.10
C ARG A 212 -10.15 7.72 8.17
N GLY A 213 -9.94 7.00 7.06
CA GLY A 213 -8.93 5.93 7.00
C GLY A 213 -7.52 6.48 7.12
N ALA A 214 -7.20 7.51 6.33
CA ALA A 214 -5.90 8.19 6.38
C ALA A 214 -5.58 8.74 7.78
N ALA A 215 -6.59 9.33 8.44
CA ALA A 215 -6.47 9.81 9.81
C ALA A 215 -6.22 8.68 10.82
N LEU A 216 -6.96 7.56 10.73
CA LEU A 216 -6.72 6.41 11.60
C LEU A 216 -5.30 5.87 11.43
N PHE A 217 -4.80 5.74 10.20
CA PHE A 217 -3.46 5.20 9.97
C PHE A 217 -2.37 6.16 10.44
N ALA A 218 -2.54 7.46 10.23
CA ALA A 218 -1.60 8.45 10.75
C ALA A 218 -1.58 8.47 12.28
N PHE A 219 -2.75 8.30 12.93
CA PHE A 219 -2.84 8.13 14.38
C PHE A 219 -2.11 6.86 14.85
N LEU A 220 -2.37 5.69 14.25
CA LEU A 220 -1.68 4.45 14.61
C LEU A 220 -0.16 4.53 14.35
N SER A 221 0.24 5.17 13.26
CA SER A 221 1.64 5.41 12.94
C SER A 221 2.30 6.30 14.01
N CYS A 222 1.59 7.33 14.48
CA CYS A 222 2.05 8.18 15.58
C CYS A 222 2.32 7.38 16.86
N LEU A 223 1.44 6.44 17.21
CA LEU A 223 1.64 5.57 18.38
C LEU A 223 2.91 4.74 18.24
N ILE A 224 3.15 4.14 17.07
CA ILE A 224 4.38 3.37 16.78
C ILE A 224 5.61 4.28 16.89
N LEU A 225 5.56 5.49 16.31
CA LEU A 225 6.65 6.46 16.36
C LEU A 225 6.96 6.92 17.80
N ALA A 226 5.92 7.17 18.59
CA ALA A 226 6.04 7.63 19.98
C ALA A 226 6.74 6.61 20.87
N VAL A 227 6.43 5.33 20.65
CA VAL A 227 6.99 4.20 21.41
C VAL A 227 8.45 3.94 21.04
N GLY A 228 8.73 3.81 19.74
CA GLY A 228 10.06 3.40 19.29
C GLY A 228 11.13 4.46 19.53
N ARG A 229 10.75 5.75 19.46
CA ARG A 229 11.70 6.87 19.53
C ARG A 229 12.89 6.62 18.59
N LYS A 230 14.06 7.20 18.88
CA LYS A 230 15.24 7.16 18.00
C LYS A 230 16.33 6.14 18.38
N SER A 231 16.13 5.34 19.43
CA SER A 231 17.11 4.34 19.88
C SER A 231 16.67 2.93 19.54
N ARG A 232 17.62 2.06 19.17
CA ARG A 232 17.42 0.63 18.91
C ARG A 232 16.72 -0.07 20.07
N GLU A 233 17.13 0.21 21.31
CA GLU A 233 16.56 -0.46 22.49
C GLU A 233 15.06 -0.11 22.67
N LYS A 234 14.71 1.16 22.45
CA LYS A 234 13.32 1.65 22.52
C LYS A 234 12.49 1.11 21.36
N MET A 235 13.03 1.06 20.14
CA MET A 235 12.40 0.38 19.00
C MET A 235 12.16 -1.11 19.28
N GLN A 236 13.11 -1.79 19.93
CA GLN A 236 12.97 -3.20 20.32
C GLN A 236 11.92 -3.41 21.43
N ARG A 237 11.49 -2.39 22.17
CA ARG A 237 10.37 -2.53 23.14
C ARG A 237 9.07 -2.88 22.42
N LEU A 238 8.88 -2.37 21.20
CA LEU A 238 7.74 -2.71 20.34
C LEU A 238 7.73 -4.20 20.00
N SER A 239 8.90 -4.75 19.66
CA SER A 239 9.08 -6.18 19.45
C SER A 239 8.77 -6.98 20.72
N ARG A 240 9.37 -6.62 21.86
CA ARG A 240 9.22 -7.35 23.13
C ARG A 240 7.78 -7.40 23.61
N HIS A 241 7.07 -6.27 23.55
CA HIS A 241 5.69 -6.14 24.00
C HIS A 241 4.70 -6.11 22.83
N PHE A 242 5.00 -6.81 21.74
CA PHE A 242 4.19 -6.79 20.51
C PHE A 242 2.69 -7.01 20.77
N LEU A 243 2.33 -7.99 21.60
CA LEU A 243 0.93 -8.26 21.94
C LEU A 243 0.25 -7.08 22.65
N VAL A 244 0.96 -6.39 23.56
CA VAL A 244 0.44 -5.18 24.22
C VAL A 244 0.16 -4.10 23.19
N PHE A 245 1.05 -3.92 22.20
CA PHE A 245 0.84 -2.94 21.13
C PHE A 245 -0.30 -3.31 20.18
N VAL A 246 -0.52 -4.59 19.92
CA VAL A 246 -1.70 -5.05 19.17
C VAL A 246 -2.98 -4.71 19.95
N VAL A 247 -3.03 -5.00 21.25
CA VAL A 247 -4.17 -4.66 22.11
C VAL A 247 -4.40 -3.15 22.18
N LEU A 248 -3.35 -2.36 22.40
CA LEU A 248 -3.43 -0.90 22.39
C LEU A 248 -3.86 -0.34 21.04
N GLY A 249 -3.42 -0.95 19.93
CA GLY A 249 -3.87 -0.59 18.59
C GLY A 249 -5.37 -0.85 18.40
N LEU A 250 -5.87 -2.00 18.85
CA LEU A 250 -7.30 -2.33 18.82
C LEU A 250 -8.12 -1.37 19.69
N ILE A 251 -7.65 -1.05 20.90
CA ILE A 251 -8.27 -0.02 21.76
C ILE A 251 -8.26 1.33 21.04
N GLY A 252 -7.14 1.70 20.41
CA GLY A 252 -7.01 2.92 19.62
C GLY A 252 -8.03 3.01 18.47
N VAL A 253 -8.28 1.91 17.76
CA VAL A 253 -9.32 1.84 16.71
C VAL A 253 -10.71 2.07 17.30
N VAL A 254 -11.03 1.46 18.46
CA VAL A 254 -12.32 1.65 19.14
C VAL A 254 -12.48 3.09 19.62
N LEU A 255 -11.45 3.68 20.24
CA LEU A 255 -11.45 5.07 20.68
C LEU A 255 -11.62 6.03 19.51
N PHE A 256 -10.88 5.81 18.42
CA PHE A 256 -10.99 6.60 17.20
C PHE A 256 -12.41 6.52 16.61
N LYS A 257 -13.01 5.32 16.57
CA LYS A 257 -14.40 5.13 16.16
C LYS A 257 -15.37 5.93 17.03
N SER A 258 -15.18 5.92 18.35
CA SER A 258 -16.02 6.68 19.29
C SER A 258 -15.91 8.19 19.07
N ILE A 259 -14.68 8.72 18.95
CA ILE A 259 -14.43 10.14 18.67
C ILE A 259 -15.06 10.54 17.33
N TYR A 260 -14.86 9.72 16.30
CA TYR A 260 -15.44 9.95 14.98
C TYR A 260 -16.98 9.94 15.03
N SER A 261 -17.57 8.97 15.72
CA SER A 261 -19.03 8.83 15.84
C SER A 261 -19.63 10.04 16.55
N TYR A 262 -19.02 10.46 17.65
CA TYR A 262 -19.42 11.66 18.38
C TYR A 262 -19.36 12.90 17.49
N THR A 263 -18.19 13.20 16.92
CA THR A 263 -17.97 14.41 16.10
C THR A 263 -18.80 14.43 14.81
N ALA A 264 -19.10 13.28 14.21
CA ALA A 264 -20.00 13.19 13.07
C ALA A 264 -21.48 13.43 13.48
N SER A 265 -21.92 12.82 14.59
CA SER A 265 -23.30 12.94 15.07
C SER A 265 -23.66 14.35 15.56
N THR A 266 -22.70 15.08 16.13
CA THR A 266 -22.89 16.47 16.59
C THR A 266 -22.80 17.49 15.46
N GLY A 267 -22.47 17.07 14.23
CA GLY A 267 -22.29 17.97 13.10
C GLY A 267 -20.96 18.74 13.11
N MET A 268 -20.04 18.45 14.04
CA MET A 268 -18.72 19.12 14.08
C MET A 268 -17.89 18.90 12.81
N LEU A 269 -18.14 17.79 12.10
CA LEU A 269 -17.50 17.47 10.82
C LEU A 269 -18.29 17.96 9.59
N GLY A 270 -19.37 18.74 9.80
CA GLY A 270 -20.27 19.23 8.77
C GLY A 270 -21.39 18.27 8.36
N ASP A 271 -22.40 18.80 7.67
CA ASP A 271 -23.64 18.09 7.35
C ASP A 271 -23.42 16.87 6.44
N ALA A 272 -22.47 16.94 5.51
CA ALA A 272 -22.14 15.81 4.63
C ALA A 272 -21.57 14.61 5.42
N ALA A 273 -20.75 14.87 6.45
CA ALA A 273 -20.19 13.83 7.31
C ALA A 273 -21.28 13.20 8.19
N ARG A 274 -22.16 14.05 8.73
CA ARG A 274 -23.32 13.64 9.53
C ARG A 274 -24.28 12.78 8.72
N GLY A 275 -24.74 13.25 7.56
CA GLY A 275 -25.67 12.49 6.71
C GLY A 275 -25.10 11.13 6.27
N LYS A 276 -23.79 11.06 5.94
CA LYS A 276 -23.14 9.78 5.64
C LYS A 276 -23.03 8.88 6.86
N TYR A 277 -22.78 9.42 8.05
CA TYR A 277 -22.76 8.63 9.28
C TYR A 277 -24.16 8.10 9.64
N GLU A 278 -25.19 8.92 9.57
CA GLU A 278 -26.59 8.54 9.80
C GLU A 278 -27.04 7.47 8.80
N ALA A 279 -26.72 7.63 7.51
CA ALA A 279 -26.99 6.61 6.49
C ALA A 279 -26.30 5.27 6.83
N GLN A 280 -25.03 5.31 7.22
CA GLN A 280 -24.24 4.10 7.56
C GLN A 280 -24.65 3.44 8.88
N THR A 281 -25.32 4.18 9.78
CA THR A 281 -25.73 3.70 11.11
C THR A 281 -27.23 3.50 11.28
N SER A 282 -28.03 3.86 10.25
CA SER A 282 -29.48 3.68 10.20
C SER A 282 -29.92 2.24 10.51
N GLN A 283 -29.14 1.26 10.07
CA GLN A 283 -29.37 -0.15 10.33
C GLN A 283 -28.63 -0.67 11.58
N GLY A 284 -28.04 0.18 12.42
CA GLY A 284 -27.39 -0.21 13.68
C GLY A 284 -25.93 0.26 13.82
N SER A 285 -25.49 0.43 15.06
CA SER A 285 -24.23 1.10 15.44
C SER A 285 -23.03 0.16 15.66
N GLY A 286 -23.21 -1.14 15.42
CA GLY A 286 -22.17 -2.15 15.60
C GLY A 286 -20.96 -1.96 14.68
N LEU A 287 -19.75 -2.24 15.18
CA LEU A 287 -18.50 -2.12 14.41
C LEU A 287 -18.55 -2.90 13.09
N ILE A 288 -19.10 -4.11 13.12
CA ILE A 288 -19.24 -4.99 11.95
C ILE A 288 -20.18 -4.36 10.92
N ARG A 289 -21.32 -3.80 11.33
CA ARG A 289 -22.26 -3.13 10.40
C ARG A 289 -21.64 -1.89 9.78
N LEU A 290 -20.93 -1.09 10.58
CA LEU A 290 -20.19 0.07 10.08
C LEU A 290 -19.11 -0.33 9.06
N LEU A 291 -18.37 -1.41 9.33
CA LEU A 291 -17.40 -1.98 8.39
C LEU A 291 -18.08 -2.51 7.14
N MET A 292 -19.21 -3.22 7.26
CA MET A 292 -19.99 -3.70 6.11
C MET A 292 -20.50 -2.53 5.26
N GLY A 293 -20.96 -1.43 5.86
CA GLY A 293 -21.42 -0.25 5.12
C GLY A 293 -20.29 0.53 4.43
N GLY A 294 -19.07 0.47 4.96
CA GLY A 294 -17.90 1.16 4.38
C GLY A 294 -17.04 0.30 3.45
N ARG A 295 -17.10 -1.03 3.57
CA ARG A 295 -16.23 -2.03 2.92
C ARG A 295 -17.01 -3.27 2.52
N SER A 296 -18.22 -3.06 2.01
CA SER A 296 -19.17 -4.10 1.63
C SER A 296 -18.57 -5.12 0.67
N GLU A 297 -17.65 -4.69 -0.18
CA GLU A 297 -17.02 -5.47 -1.24
C GLU A 297 -16.13 -6.58 -0.69
N PHE A 298 -15.49 -6.36 0.46
CA PHE A 298 -14.78 -7.45 1.15
C PHE A 298 -15.75 -8.58 1.53
N PHE A 299 -16.91 -8.24 2.07
CA PHE A 299 -17.90 -9.22 2.51
C PHE A 299 -18.67 -9.85 1.34
N MET A 300 -18.92 -9.11 0.26
CA MET A 300 -19.48 -9.63 -0.99
C MET A 300 -18.58 -10.69 -1.63
N ALA A 301 -17.27 -10.54 -1.49
CA ALA A 301 -16.27 -11.45 -2.05
C ALA A 301 -16.14 -12.78 -1.29
N ILE A 302 -16.45 -12.82 0.01
CA ILE A 302 -16.26 -14.03 0.84
C ILE A 302 -17.03 -15.25 0.29
N PRO A 303 -18.35 -15.18 0.02
CA PRO A 303 -19.09 -16.32 -0.51
C PRO A 303 -18.56 -16.79 -1.87
N ALA A 304 -18.10 -15.85 -2.72
CA ALA A 304 -17.49 -16.21 -3.99
C ALA A 304 -16.18 -16.98 -3.81
N ALA A 305 -15.30 -16.47 -2.94
CA ALA A 305 -14.02 -17.11 -2.63
C ALA A 305 -14.22 -18.52 -2.04
N ILE A 306 -15.22 -18.70 -1.16
CA ILE A 306 -15.56 -20.01 -0.58
C ILE A 306 -16.13 -20.96 -1.65
N HIS A 307 -16.90 -20.46 -2.61
CA HIS A 307 -17.48 -21.30 -3.66
C HIS A 307 -16.42 -21.86 -4.62
N ARG A 308 -15.35 -21.12 -4.93
CA ARG A 308 -14.25 -21.58 -5.80
C ARG A 308 -12.88 -21.36 -5.14
N PRO A 309 -12.56 -22.08 -4.06
CA PRO A 309 -11.44 -21.71 -3.19
C PRO A 309 -10.08 -22.07 -3.79
N ILE A 310 -10.00 -23.12 -4.62
CA ILE A 310 -8.74 -23.64 -5.15
C ILE A 310 -8.29 -22.85 -6.38
N MET A 311 -9.13 -22.79 -7.42
CA MET A 311 -8.78 -22.14 -8.68
C MET A 311 -9.17 -20.67 -8.74
N GLY A 312 -10.17 -20.21 -7.97
CA GLY A 312 -10.75 -18.89 -8.15
C GLY A 312 -11.49 -18.73 -9.49
N TYR A 313 -11.72 -17.48 -9.88
CA TYR A 313 -12.47 -17.05 -11.07
C TYR A 313 -11.59 -16.44 -12.17
N GLY A 314 -10.27 -16.36 -11.95
CA GLY A 314 -9.33 -15.71 -12.86
C GLY A 314 -9.43 -14.17 -12.85
N PRO A 315 -8.63 -13.50 -13.69
CA PRO A 315 -8.75 -12.07 -13.93
C PRO A 315 -10.16 -11.70 -14.41
N GLN A 316 -10.61 -10.46 -14.13
CA GLN A 316 -11.98 -9.95 -14.34
C GLN A 316 -13.07 -10.55 -13.41
N ALA A 317 -12.92 -11.81 -12.98
CA ALA A 317 -13.78 -12.49 -12.01
C ALA A 317 -15.28 -12.15 -12.14
N GLU A 318 -15.93 -12.58 -13.23
CA GLU A 318 -17.33 -12.24 -13.51
C GLU A 318 -18.30 -12.75 -12.42
N ASP A 319 -19.20 -11.88 -11.96
CA ASP A 319 -20.25 -12.22 -10.99
C ASP A 319 -21.45 -12.90 -11.69
N LYS A 320 -21.23 -14.11 -12.18
CA LYS A 320 -22.27 -14.92 -12.87
C LYS A 320 -23.35 -15.39 -11.91
N ASP A 321 -22.99 -15.66 -10.66
CA ASP A 321 -23.91 -16.20 -9.67
C ASP A 321 -24.68 -15.09 -8.93
N GLY A 322 -24.32 -13.82 -9.09
CA GLY A 322 -25.01 -12.69 -8.45
C GLY A 322 -24.68 -12.52 -6.96
N TYR A 323 -23.43 -12.76 -6.55
CA TYR A 323 -22.95 -12.56 -5.18
C TYR A 323 -23.18 -11.13 -4.69
N ALA A 324 -22.83 -10.13 -5.50
CA ALA A 324 -23.00 -8.74 -5.13
C ALA A 324 -24.48 -8.39 -4.93
N LEU A 325 -25.34 -8.84 -5.85
CA LEU A 325 -26.78 -8.61 -5.75
C LEU A 325 -27.39 -9.31 -4.52
N ARG A 326 -27.07 -10.58 -4.27
CA ARG A 326 -27.57 -11.30 -3.08
C ARG A 326 -27.14 -10.64 -1.79
N PHE A 327 -25.90 -10.14 -1.73
CA PHE A 327 -25.44 -9.39 -0.57
C PHE A 327 -26.23 -8.10 -0.37
N LEU A 328 -26.43 -7.32 -1.44
CA LEU A 328 -27.19 -6.07 -1.37
C LEU A 328 -28.66 -6.28 -1.02
N LEU A 329 -29.29 -7.34 -1.51
CA LEU A 329 -30.67 -7.68 -1.12
C LEU A 329 -30.79 -8.06 0.35
N LYS A 330 -29.73 -8.61 0.96
CA LYS A 330 -29.73 -9.04 2.36
C LYS A 330 -29.30 -7.95 3.34
N TYR A 331 -28.37 -7.08 2.93
CA TYR A 331 -27.69 -6.13 3.82
C TYR A 331 -27.66 -4.69 3.31
N GLY A 332 -28.05 -4.44 2.06
CA GLY A 332 -28.11 -3.11 1.48
C GLY A 332 -29.44 -2.41 1.73
N ASP A 333 -29.55 -1.17 1.27
CA ASP A 333 -30.82 -0.44 1.17
C ASP A 333 -31.36 -0.48 -0.29
N ASP A 334 -32.61 -0.08 -0.47
CA ASP A 334 -33.26 -0.04 -1.79
C ASP A 334 -32.48 0.83 -2.79
N GLN A 335 -31.82 1.87 -2.30
CA GLN A 335 -31.04 2.77 -3.13
C GLN A 335 -29.77 2.09 -3.67
N ALA A 336 -29.07 1.31 -2.84
CA ALA A 336 -27.90 0.54 -3.22
C ALA A 336 -28.26 -0.54 -4.25
N VAL A 337 -29.40 -1.21 -4.08
CA VAL A 337 -29.93 -2.17 -5.06
C VAL A 337 -30.26 -1.48 -6.39
N LYS A 338 -30.95 -0.33 -6.36
CA LYS A 338 -31.23 0.47 -7.55
C LYS A 338 -29.96 0.92 -8.27
N ASN A 339 -28.98 1.43 -7.52
CA ASN A 339 -27.68 1.86 -8.04
C ASN A 339 -26.91 0.68 -8.68
N TYR A 340 -26.92 -0.48 -8.03
CA TYR A 340 -26.31 -1.69 -8.57
C TYR A 340 -26.96 -2.13 -9.88
N ASN A 341 -28.30 -2.17 -9.93
CA ASN A 341 -29.02 -2.56 -11.15
C ASN A 341 -28.81 -1.58 -12.29
N LYS A 342 -28.75 -0.27 -12.01
CA LYS A 342 -28.39 0.76 -12.99
C LYS A 342 -27.00 0.49 -13.57
N ARG A 343 -25.98 0.32 -12.70
CA ARG A 343 -24.60 0.02 -13.12
C ARG A 343 -24.52 -1.27 -13.93
N ARG A 344 -25.25 -2.32 -13.53
CA ARG A 344 -25.33 -3.59 -14.25
C ARG A 344 -25.90 -3.40 -15.65
N LEU A 345 -26.97 -2.63 -15.79
CA LEU A 345 -27.59 -2.32 -17.09
C LEU A 345 -26.63 -1.53 -18.00
N ASP A 346 -25.94 -0.53 -17.44
CA ASP A 346 -24.96 0.26 -18.18
C ASP A 346 -23.80 -0.61 -18.66
N MET A 347 -23.24 -1.48 -17.81
CA MET A 347 -22.18 -2.42 -18.20
C MET A 347 -22.63 -3.35 -19.33
N LEU A 348 -23.86 -3.89 -19.25
CA LEU A 348 -24.42 -4.74 -20.30
C LEU A 348 -24.58 -4.00 -21.64
N ARG A 349 -24.97 -2.72 -21.64
CA ARG A 349 -25.07 -1.88 -22.85
C ARG A 349 -23.72 -1.74 -23.56
N PHE A 350 -22.63 -1.74 -22.81
CA PHE A 350 -21.27 -1.69 -23.34
C PHE A 350 -20.64 -3.08 -23.59
N GLY A 351 -21.43 -4.16 -23.48
CA GLY A 351 -20.94 -5.53 -23.67
C GLY A 351 -20.08 -6.06 -22.52
N TYR A 352 -20.03 -5.37 -21.38
CA TYR A 352 -19.31 -5.81 -20.19
C TYR A 352 -20.22 -6.55 -19.21
N ARG A 353 -19.60 -7.44 -18.43
CA ARG A 353 -20.24 -8.12 -17.31
C ARG A 353 -19.78 -7.53 -15.99
N MET A 354 -20.63 -7.60 -14.97
CA MET A 354 -20.28 -7.22 -13.62
C MET A 354 -19.19 -8.16 -13.09
N SER A 355 -18.10 -7.60 -12.58
CA SER A 355 -17.09 -8.34 -11.82
C SER A 355 -17.53 -8.49 -10.36
N ILE A 356 -17.11 -9.57 -9.72
CA ILE A 356 -17.21 -9.74 -8.27
C ILE A 356 -16.38 -8.60 -7.65
N PRO A 357 -16.99 -7.73 -6.84
CA PRO A 357 -16.28 -6.58 -6.32
C PRO A 357 -15.25 -7.04 -5.28
N THR A 358 -13.98 -6.72 -5.51
CA THR A 358 -12.89 -7.03 -4.58
C THR A 358 -12.11 -5.76 -4.26
N HIS A 359 -12.30 -5.21 -3.07
CA HIS A 359 -11.54 -4.06 -2.55
C HIS A 359 -10.57 -4.46 -1.45
N SER A 360 -9.89 -5.60 -1.56
CA SER A 360 -8.84 -6.00 -0.62
C SER A 360 -7.74 -6.76 -1.33
N HIS A 361 -6.51 -6.68 -0.85
CA HIS A 361 -5.41 -7.46 -1.44
C HIS A 361 -5.69 -8.96 -1.35
N VAL A 362 -6.13 -9.43 -0.18
CA VAL A 362 -6.32 -10.86 0.08
C VAL A 362 -7.53 -11.43 -0.67
N MET A 363 -8.69 -10.75 -0.68
CA MET A 363 -9.86 -11.27 -1.40
C MET A 363 -9.65 -11.19 -2.90
N TRP A 364 -9.02 -10.12 -3.39
CA TRP A 364 -8.68 -10.04 -4.81
C TRP A 364 -7.76 -11.19 -5.23
N ALA A 365 -6.70 -11.47 -4.45
CA ALA A 365 -5.77 -12.54 -4.77
C ALA A 365 -6.43 -13.91 -4.67
N TRP A 366 -7.29 -14.12 -3.67
CA TRP A 366 -8.01 -15.38 -3.53
C TRP A 366 -9.01 -15.60 -4.66
N ILE A 367 -9.77 -14.58 -5.04
CA ILE A 367 -10.73 -14.67 -6.15
C ILE A 367 -10.02 -14.85 -7.49
N THR A 368 -8.92 -14.14 -7.74
CA THR A 368 -8.27 -14.16 -9.07
C THR A 368 -7.26 -15.29 -9.23
N CYS A 369 -6.55 -15.66 -8.16
CA CYS A 369 -5.45 -16.62 -8.18
C CYS A 369 -5.75 -17.87 -7.35
N GLY A 370 -6.93 -17.98 -6.74
CA GLY A 370 -7.32 -19.14 -5.94
C GLY A 370 -6.55 -19.25 -4.62
N LEU A 371 -6.43 -20.48 -4.12
CA LEU A 371 -5.87 -20.77 -2.80
C LEU A 371 -4.41 -20.28 -2.68
N PHE A 372 -3.64 -20.35 -3.76
CA PHE A 372 -2.28 -19.86 -3.77
C PHE A 372 -2.20 -18.35 -3.53
N GLY A 373 -3.16 -17.59 -4.06
CA GLY A 373 -3.29 -16.16 -3.79
C GLY A 373 -3.51 -15.85 -2.32
N LEU A 374 -4.37 -16.62 -1.65
CA LEU A 374 -4.57 -16.53 -0.20
C LEU A 374 -3.27 -16.85 0.56
N ILE A 375 -2.61 -17.96 0.22
CA ILE A 375 -1.35 -18.39 0.87
C ILE A 375 -0.27 -17.30 0.72
N PHE A 376 -0.10 -16.73 -0.47
CA PHE A 376 0.86 -15.66 -0.73
C PHE A 376 0.66 -14.48 0.23
N PHE A 377 -0.57 -14.00 0.35
CA PHE A 377 -0.88 -12.84 1.16
C PHE A 377 -0.80 -13.13 2.66
N LEU A 378 -1.25 -14.31 3.12
CA LEU A 378 -1.05 -14.74 4.51
C LEU A 378 0.44 -14.84 4.87
N TRP A 379 1.26 -15.36 3.94
CA TRP A 379 2.70 -15.38 4.09
C TRP A 379 3.31 -13.98 4.19
N LEU A 380 2.81 -13.00 3.41
CA LEU A 380 3.27 -11.62 3.50
C LEU A 380 2.91 -10.97 4.85
N VAL A 381 1.71 -11.22 5.39
CA VAL A 381 1.35 -10.80 6.76
C VAL A 381 2.25 -11.45 7.79
N TYR A 382 2.59 -12.72 7.61
CA TYR A 382 3.56 -13.39 8.47
C TYR A 382 4.96 -12.74 8.41
N LEU A 383 5.40 -12.24 7.25
CA LEU A 383 6.65 -11.46 7.16
C LEU A 383 6.56 -10.13 7.91
N VAL A 384 5.42 -9.43 7.85
CA VAL A 384 5.19 -8.21 8.64
C VAL A 384 5.26 -8.53 10.14
N TYR A 385 4.62 -9.63 10.57
CA TYR A 385 4.71 -10.11 11.94
C TYR A 385 6.16 -10.40 12.35
N GLN A 386 6.92 -11.16 11.54
CA GLN A 386 8.33 -11.44 11.81
C GLN A 386 9.15 -10.15 11.91
N HIS A 387 8.90 -9.17 11.04
CA HIS A 387 9.59 -7.90 11.09
C HIS A 387 9.30 -7.14 12.38
N MET A 388 8.03 -6.95 12.72
CA MET A 388 7.61 -6.30 13.97
C MET A 388 8.20 -6.99 15.20
N ARG A 389 8.26 -8.33 15.20
CA ARG A 389 8.72 -9.13 16.34
C ARG A 389 10.24 -9.25 16.42
N HIS A 390 10.98 -9.21 15.33
CA HIS A 390 12.41 -9.55 15.35
C HIS A 390 13.33 -8.52 14.67
N TYR A 391 12.83 -7.75 13.70
CA TYR A 391 13.69 -6.98 12.79
C TYR A 391 13.37 -5.48 12.74
N ILE A 392 12.42 -4.99 13.53
CA ILE A 392 11.96 -3.60 13.49
C ILE A 392 13.07 -2.57 13.80
N ALA A 393 14.06 -2.96 14.60
CA ALA A 393 15.21 -2.13 14.96
C ALA A 393 16.47 -2.45 14.13
N ALA A 394 16.40 -3.38 13.17
CA ALA A 394 17.56 -3.83 12.41
C ALA A 394 18.16 -2.72 11.54
N ILE A 395 17.31 -1.83 11.01
CA ILE A 395 17.72 -0.64 10.24
C ILE A 395 17.01 0.57 10.86
N PRO A 396 17.56 1.21 11.92
CA PRO A 396 16.88 2.27 12.67
C PRO A 396 16.47 3.48 11.81
N GLN A 397 17.21 3.77 10.74
CA GLN A 397 16.90 4.82 9.78
C GLN A 397 15.57 4.60 9.06
N TRP A 398 15.15 3.35 8.89
CA TRP A 398 13.89 3.00 8.23
C TRP A 398 12.74 2.79 9.22
N TYR A 399 12.96 2.98 10.52
CA TYR A 399 11.91 2.84 11.52
C TYR A 399 10.71 3.76 11.21
N GLY A 400 10.99 5.01 10.81
CA GLY A 400 9.96 5.96 10.39
C GLY A 400 9.13 5.47 9.19
N TYR A 401 9.80 4.87 8.20
CA TYR A 401 9.12 4.25 7.04
C TYR A 401 8.20 3.10 7.47
N PHE A 402 8.70 2.15 8.27
CA PHE A 402 7.89 1.02 8.73
C PHE A 402 6.72 1.46 9.60
N ALA A 403 6.93 2.42 10.50
CA ALA A 403 5.88 2.97 11.35
C ALA A 403 4.74 3.60 10.54
N LEU A 404 5.06 4.28 9.43
CA LEU A 404 4.09 4.91 8.54
C LEU A 404 3.41 3.95 7.55
N THR A 405 4.05 2.82 7.21
CA THR A 405 3.57 1.91 6.16
C THR A 405 2.90 0.64 6.66
N ILE A 406 3.29 0.12 7.83
CA ILE A 406 2.70 -1.11 8.37
C ILE A 406 1.20 -0.94 8.70
N PRO A 407 0.74 0.12 9.41
CA PRO A 407 -0.67 0.30 9.68
C PRO A 407 -1.56 0.37 8.43
N PRO A 408 -1.27 1.21 7.41
CA PRO A 408 -2.07 1.23 6.19
C PRO A 408 -1.95 -0.09 5.41
N PHE A 409 -0.78 -0.73 5.35
CA PHE A 409 -0.64 -2.04 4.69
C PHE A 409 -1.55 -3.12 5.31
N LEU A 410 -1.62 -3.20 6.64
CA LEU A 410 -2.49 -4.15 7.34
C LEU A 410 -3.96 -3.86 7.10
N TRP A 411 -4.33 -2.58 6.92
CA TRP A 411 -5.68 -2.23 6.51
C TRP A 411 -5.94 -2.61 5.06
N ASP A 412 -5.05 -2.23 4.14
CA ASP A 412 -5.18 -2.46 2.71
C ASP A 412 -5.27 -3.95 2.39
N PHE A 413 -4.55 -4.77 3.17
CA PHE A 413 -4.65 -6.21 3.14
C PHE A 413 -6.11 -6.72 3.16
N PHE A 414 -6.93 -6.16 4.05
CA PHE A 414 -8.34 -6.55 4.23
C PHE A 414 -9.33 -5.65 3.51
N PHE A 415 -9.01 -4.40 3.22
CA PHE A 415 -10.04 -3.39 2.92
C PHE A 415 -9.66 -2.35 1.86
N SER A 416 -8.50 -2.45 1.22
CA SER A 416 -8.17 -1.59 0.06
C SER A 416 -7.68 -2.38 -1.15
N PRO A 417 -7.95 -1.90 -2.38
CA PRO A 417 -7.37 -2.48 -3.57
C PRO A 417 -5.87 -2.20 -3.67
N ILE A 418 -5.15 -3.07 -4.40
CA ILE A 418 -3.76 -2.80 -4.76
C ILE A 418 -3.76 -1.67 -5.81
N THR A 419 -3.39 -0.46 -5.39
CA THR A 419 -3.38 0.72 -6.28
C THR A 419 -2.02 0.94 -6.94
N GLN A 420 -0.95 0.77 -6.18
CA GLN A 420 0.41 1.10 -6.59
C GLN A 420 1.28 -0.16 -6.60
N ARG A 421 1.75 -0.58 -7.77
CA ARG A 421 2.58 -1.79 -7.92
C ARG A 421 3.94 -1.63 -7.23
N TRP A 422 4.51 -0.41 -7.28
CA TRP A 422 5.78 -0.10 -6.63
C TRP A 422 5.71 -0.19 -5.12
N SER A 423 4.56 0.10 -4.49
CA SER A 423 4.46 0.18 -3.04
C SER A 423 4.62 -1.20 -2.40
N LEU A 424 3.97 -2.22 -2.95
CA LEU A 424 4.09 -3.60 -2.49
C LEU A 424 5.49 -4.16 -2.74
N GLY A 425 6.06 -3.90 -3.93
CA GLY A 425 7.42 -4.32 -4.27
C GLY A 425 8.48 -3.69 -3.37
N LEU A 426 8.37 -2.38 -3.10
CA LEU A 426 9.25 -1.66 -2.18
C LEU A 426 9.11 -2.17 -0.74
N PHE A 427 7.87 -2.30 -0.26
CA PHE A 427 7.59 -2.73 1.10
C PHE A 427 8.16 -4.12 1.36
N ALA A 428 7.94 -5.07 0.43
CA ALA A 428 8.57 -6.38 0.50
C ALA A 428 10.10 -6.28 0.50
N ALA A 429 10.71 -5.49 -0.40
CA ALA A 429 12.15 -5.32 -0.45
C ALA A 429 12.70 -4.81 0.90
N CYS A 430 12.08 -3.78 1.48
CA CYS A 430 12.46 -3.24 2.78
C CYS A 430 12.36 -4.26 3.92
N LEU A 431 11.31 -5.10 3.96
CA LEU A 431 11.19 -6.18 4.94
C LEU A 431 12.35 -7.18 4.83
N PHE A 432 12.72 -7.57 3.61
CA PHE A 432 13.83 -8.50 3.37
C PHE A 432 15.20 -7.89 3.69
N PHE A 433 15.41 -6.61 3.41
CA PHE A 433 16.61 -5.89 3.84
C PHE A 433 16.74 -5.86 5.36
N ALA A 434 15.68 -5.48 6.08
CA ALA A 434 15.68 -5.47 7.55
C ALA A 434 15.97 -6.86 8.12
N ARG A 435 15.38 -7.91 7.53
CA ARG A 435 15.64 -9.31 7.88
C ARG A 435 17.10 -9.72 7.59
N ALA A 436 17.65 -9.35 6.44
CA ALA A 436 19.02 -9.67 6.06
C ALA A 436 20.05 -8.99 6.97
N VAL A 437 19.81 -7.74 7.35
CA VAL A 437 20.63 -7.02 8.33
C VAL A 437 20.49 -7.63 9.71
N GLY A 438 19.25 -7.89 10.17
CA GLY A 438 19.00 -8.50 11.48
C GLY A 438 19.54 -9.92 11.63
N ARG A 439 19.74 -10.65 10.52
CA ARG A 439 20.39 -11.98 10.49
C ARG A 439 21.91 -11.91 10.28
N GLY A 440 22.47 -10.73 10.05
CA GLY A 440 23.90 -10.57 9.75
C GLY A 440 24.35 -11.04 8.36
N THR A 441 23.42 -11.44 7.48
CA THR A 441 23.74 -11.80 6.08
C THR A 441 24.06 -10.57 5.23
N MET A 442 23.67 -9.39 5.69
CA MET A 442 24.01 -8.09 5.13
C MET A 442 24.48 -7.17 6.27
N ARG A 443 25.50 -6.36 6.02
CA ARG A 443 25.96 -5.34 6.98
C ARG A 443 25.34 -4.00 6.67
N LEU A 444 25.03 -3.24 7.71
CA LEU A 444 24.64 -1.85 7.57
C LEU A 444 25.85 -1.01 7.11
N PRO A 445 25.67 0.02 6.27
CA PRO A 445 26.76 0.93 5.94
C PRO A 445 27.38 1.55 7.21
N PRO A 446 28.71 1.69 7.31
CA PRO A 446 29.37 2.19 8.53
C PRO A 446 28.86 3.56 8.99
N ASP A 447 28.52 4.43 8.04
CA ASP A 447 27.97 5.75 8.30
C ASP A 447 26.53 5.74 8.87
N MET A 448 25.78 4.66 8.63
CA MET A 448 24.47 4.42 9.22
C MET A 448 24.58 3.73 10.58
N GLU A 449 25.56 2.84 10.75
CA GLU A 449 25.88 2.23 12.06
C GLU A 449 26.24 3.32 13.09
N LEU A 450 27.20 4.19 12.75
CA LEU A 450 27.63 5.30 13.60
C LEU A 450 26.52 6.31 13.89
N GLU A 451 25.57 6.50 12.97
CA GLU A 451 24.41 7.36 13.21
C GLU A 451 23.46 6.73 14.24
N ALA A 452 23.21 5.42 14.14
CA ALA A 452 22.38 4.70 15.09
C ALA A 452 23.01 4.70 16.50
N GLU A 453 24.32 4.44 16.61
CA GLU A 453 25.05 4.42 17.89
C GLU A 453 24.97 5.76 18.65
N LYS A 454 24.98 6.90 17.94
CA LYS A 454 24.81 8.23 18.55
C LYS A 454 23.47 8.43 19.24
N HIS A 455 22.45 7.68 18.84
CA HIS A 455 21.13 7.73 19.45
C HIS A 455 20.91 6.67 20.52
N ASP A 456 21.74 5.63 20.56
CA ASP A 456 21.68 4.59 21.60
C ASP A 456 22.40 5.02 22.89
N THR A 457 23.34 5.96 22.81
CA THR A 457 24.07 6.50 23.97
C THR A 457 23.33 7.64 24.71
N LYS A 458 22.12 8.01 24.26
CA LYS A 458 21.29 9.09 24.81
C LYS A 458 19.93 8.59 25.29
#